data_AF-A0A1E7HLT3-F1
#
_entry.id   AF-A0A1E7HLT3-F1
#
_cell.length_a   1.000
_cell.length_b   1.000
_cell.length_c   1.000
_cell.angle_alpha   90.00
_cell.angle_beta   90.00
_cell.angle_gamma   90.00
#
_symmetry.space_group_name_H-M   'P 1'
#
loop_
_entity.id
_entity.type
_entity.pdbx_description
1 polymer ?
#
loop_
_entity_poly.entity_id
_entity_poly.type
_entity_poly.pdbx_seq_one_letter_code
_entity_poly.pdbx_strand_id
1 'polypeptide(L)'
;MPLGAIVAQRQLGNAKVSAIEKAITASVLYAQRNPGAPTAYIRQHAQELDIEAIEQHIALYVNDFTLDLGEEGLAAIEELLGRAAQAELIPPQEGPLLMRTDGE
;
A
#
# COMPACT_ATOMS: atom_id res chain seq x y z
N MET A 1 -8.93 3.42 6.86
CA MET A 1 -8.33 2.52 7.88
C MET A 1 -7.03 1.96 7.34
N PRO A 2 -5.86 2.22 7.95
CA PRO A 2 -4.59 1.64 7.52
C PRO A 2 -4.52 0.16 7.92
N LEU A 3 -4.51 -0.73 6.92
CA LEU A 3 -4.54 -2.19 7.12
C LEU A 3 -3.22 -2.88 6.73
N GLY A 4 -2.53 -2.33 5.74
CA GLY A 4 -1.26 -2.85 5.25
C GLY A 4 -0.45 -1.74 4.60
N ALA A 5 0.87 -1.93 4.55
CA ALA A 5 1.80 -1.01 3.89
C ALA A 5 2.89 -1.81 3.18
N ILE A 6 3.40 -1.26 2.08
CA ILE A 6 4.61 -1.74 1.44
C ILE A 6 5.80 -1.02 2.06
N VAL A 7 6.72 -1.78 2.64
CA VAL A 7 7.88 -1.22 3.37
C VAL A 7 9.18 -1.52 2.65
N ALA A 8 10.07 -0.53 2.59
CA ALA A 8 11.41 -0.66 2.03
C ALA A 8 12.48 -0.49 3.11
N GLN A 9 13.55 -1.28 3.04
CA GLN A 9 14.66 -1.14 3.98
C GLN A 9 15.47 0.13 3.67
N ARG A 10 15.78 0.93 4.71
CA ARG A 10 16.48 2.22 4.57
C ARG A 10 17.83 2.10 3.85
N GLN A 11 18.53 0.97 4.02
CA GLN A 11 19.82 0.70 3.38
C GLN A 11 19.77 0.60 1.84
N LEU A 12 18.58 0.49 1.24
CA LEU A 12 18.43 0.48 -0.22
C LEU A 12 18.71 1.86 -0.86
N GLY A 13 18.57 2.94 -0.08
CA GLY A 13 18.78 4.32 -0.51
C GLY A 13 17.61 4.89 -1.32
N ASN A 14 17.42 6.22 -1.24
CA ASN A 14 16.26 6.93 -1.77
C ASN A 14 16.02 6.67 -3.26
N ALA A 15 17.08 6.67 -4.09
CA ALA A 15 16.95 6.47 -5.53
C ALA A 15 16.35 5.10 -5.90
N LYS A 16 16.78 4.04 -5.20
CA LYS A 16 16.27 2.69 -5.44
C LYS A 16 14.85 2.53 -4.92
N VAL A 17 14.57 3.08 -3.74
CA VAL A 17 13.22 3.06 -3.16
C VAL A 17 12.23 3.78 -4.08
N SER A 18 12.56 4.97 -4.56
CA SER A 18 11.70 5.73 -5.49
C SER A 18 11.49 5.00 -6.83
N ALA A 19 12.50 4.30 -7.34
CA ALA A 19 12.34 3.48 -8.54
C ALA A 19 11.38 2.29 -8.32
N ILE A 20 11.46 1.65 -7.15
CA ILE A 20 10.57 0.54 -6.77
C ILE A 20 9.14 1.04 -6.59
N GLU A 21 8.95 2.16 -5.88
CA GLU A 21 7.65 2.81 -5.69
C GLU A 21 6.99 3.09 -7.03
N LYS A 22 7.68 3.77 -7.95
CA LYS A 22 7.18 4.04 -9.31
C LYS A 22 6.80 2.77 -10.07
N ALA A 23 7.58 1.69 -9.92
CA ALA A 23 7.27 0.42 -10.56
C ALA A 23 6.00 -0.24 -9.98
N ILE A 24 5.81 -0.18 -8.66
CA ILE A 24 4.62 -0.69 -7.99
C ILE A 24 3.39 0.12 -8.41
N THR A 25 3.45 1.45 -8.37
CA THR A 25 2.35 2.33 -8.82
C THR A 25 1.99 2.05 -10.28
N ALA A 26 2.99 1.90 -11.15
CA ALA A 26 2.77 1.53 -12.55
C ALA A 26 2.09 0.17 -12.70
N SER A 27 2.42 -0.81 -11.86
CA SER A 27 1.77 -2.13 -11.84
C SER A 27 0.28 -2.04 -11.47
N VAL A 28 -0.06 -1.25 -10.44
CA VAL A 28 -1.46 -1.04 -10.02
C VAL A 28 -2.25 -0.35 -11.14
N LEU A 29 -1.71 0.73 -11.70
CA LEU A 29 -2.34 1.45 -12.82
C LEU A 29 -2.51 0.57 -14.06
N TYR A 30 -1.55 -0.31 -14.33
CA TYR A 30 -1.66 -1.27 -15.43
C TYR A 30 -2.82 -2.25 -15.21
N ALA A 31 -2.96 -2.82 -14.01
CA ALA A 31 -4.04 -3.74 -13.67
C ALA A 31 -5.42 -3.06 -13.74
N GLN A 32 -5.54 -1.81 -13.29
CA GLN A 32 -6.78 -1.02 -13.41
C GLN A 32 -7.17 -0.78 -14.87
N ARG A 33 -6.20 -0.47 -15.74
CA ARG A 33 -6.43 -0.26 -17.18
C ARG A 33 -6.68 -1.56 -17.94
N ASN A 34 -6.28 -2.71 -17.38
CA ASN A 34 -6.40 -4.02 -18.00
C ASN A 34 -6.96 -5.06 -16.99
N PRO A 35 -8.24 -4.98 -16.61
CA PRO A 35 -8.80 -5.80 -15.53
C PRO A 35 -8.67 -7.32 -15.73
N GLY A 36 -8.61 -7.78 -17.00
CA GLY A 36 -8.42 -9.19 -17.35
C GLY A 36 -6.96 -9.69 -17.30
N ALA A 37 -5.98 -8.78 -17.29
CA ALA A 37 -4.56 -9.16 -17.33
C ALA A 37 -4.10 -9.96 -16.09
N PRO A 38 -4.46 -9.60 -14.84
CA PRO A 38 -4.02 -10.36 -13.67
C PRO A 38 -4.92 -11.57 -13.36
N THR A 39 -6.07 -11.76 -14.00
CA THR A 39 -7.09 -12.75 -13.62
C THR A 39 -6.55 -14.18 -13.54
N ALA A 40 -5.73 -14.60 -14.50
CA ALA A 40 -5.15 -15.95 -14.50
C ALA A 40 -4.24 -16.19 -13.28
N TYR A 41 -3.40 -15.19 -12.97
CA TYR A 41 -2.51 -15.23 -11.81
C TYR A 41 -3.30 -15.22 -10.50
N ILE A 42 -4.32 -14.35 -10.39
CA ILE A 42 -5.17 -14.27 -9.20
C ILE A 42 -5.88 -15.60 -8.95
N ARG A 43 -6.49 -16.22 -9.98
CA ARG A 43 -7.17 -17.51 -9.86
C ARG A 43 -6.23 -18.64 -9.44
N GLN A 44 -4.99 -18.63 -9.91
CA GLN A 44 -3.98 -19.61 -9.49
C GLN A 44 -3.70 -19.54 -7.98
N HIS A 45 -3.77 -18.35 -7.38
CA HIS A 45 -3.46 -18.11 -5.97
C HIS A 45 -4.70 -18.02 -5.07
N ALA A 46 -5.91 -18.05 -5.63
CA ALA A 46 -7.19 -17.98 -4.93
C ALA A 46 -8.19 -19.03 -5.44
N GLN A 47 -7.74 -20.28 -5.60
CA GLN A 47 -8.47 -21.36 -6.30
C GLN A 47 -9.83 -21.70 -5.67
N GLU A 48 -10.00 -21.44 -4.37
CA GLU A 48 -11.21 -21.74 -3.62
C GLU A 48 -12.27 -20.63 -3.71
N LEU A 49 -11.92 -19.45 -4.23
CA LEU A 49 -12.84 -18.34 -4.38
C LEU A 49 -13.46 -18.34 -5.78
N ASP A 50 -14.77 -18.08 -5.83
CA ASP A 50 -15.42 -17.78 -7.11
C ASP A 50 -15.00 -16.37 -7.61
N ILE A 51 -15.33 -16.09 -8.87
CA ILE A 51 -14.90 -14.83 -9.50
C ILE A 51 -15.55 -13.60 -8.87
N GLU A 52 -16.79 -13.73 -8.39
CA GLU A 52 -17.52 -12.61 -7.80
C GLU A 52 -16.89 -12.23 -6.44
N ALA A 53 -16.54 -13.21 -5.62
CA ALA A 53 -15.82 -13.03 -4.37
C ALA A 53 -14.42 -12.41 -4.59
N ILE A 54 -13.70 -12.83 -5.64
CA ILE A 54 -12.42 -12.24 -6.01
C ILE A 54 -12.58 -10.75 -6.39
N GLU A 55 -13.56 -10.44 -7.23
CA GLU A 55 -13.80 -9.06 -7.68
C GLU A 55 -14.20 -8.15 -6.52
N GLN A 56 -15.08 -8.61 -5.63
CA GLN A 56 -15.46 -7.87 -4.41
C GLN A 56 -14.27 -7.66 -3.47
N HIS A 57 -13.42 -8.68 -3.31
CA HIS A 57 -12.20 -8.57 -2.50
C HIS A 57 -11.26 -7.51 -3.07
N ILE A 58 -11.01 -7.52 -4.37
CA ILE A 58 -10.16 -6.52 -5.03
C ILE A 58 -10.78 -5.12 -4.88
N ALA A 59 -12.07 -4.95 -5.13
CA ALA A 59 -12.73 -3.64 -5.01
C ALA A 59 -12.68 -3.06 -3.59
N LEU A 60 -12.71 -3.92 -2.56
CA LEU A 60 -12.62 -3.49 -1.17
C LEU A 60 -11.21 -3.01 -0.80
N TYR A 61 -10.17 -3.70 -1.25
CA TYR A 61 -8.78 -3.46 -0.82
C TYR A 61 -7.94 -2.62 -1.80
N VAL A 62 -8.31 -2.59 -3.07
CA VAL A 62 -7.60 -1.86 -4.13
C VAL A 62 -8.43 -0.65 -4.54
N ASN A 63 -8.09 0.50 -3.99
CA ASN A 63 -8.81 1.77 -4.16
C ASN A 63 -7.81 2.94 -4.22
N ASP A 64 -8.30 4.18 -4.12
CA ASP A 64 -7.47 5.38 -4.23
C ASP A 64 -6.31 5.40 -3.22
N PHE A 65 -6.50 4.86 -2.01
CA PHE A 65 -5.43 4.73 -1.00
C PHE A 65 -4.31 3.76 -1.39
N THR A 66 -4.53 2.90 -2.39
CA THR A 66 -3.49 2.05 -2.97
C THR A 66 -2.54 2.84 -3.87
N LEU A 67 -3.05 3.88 -4.54
CA LEU A 67 -2.26 4.73 -5.42
C LEU A 67 -1.57 5.85 -4.65
N ASP A 68 -2.30 6.48 -3.74
CA ASP A 68 -1.79 7.55 -2.88
C ASP A 68 -2.59 7.60 -1.58
N LEU A 69 -1.88 7.66 -0.45
CA LEU A 69 -2.50 7.80 0.86
C LEU A 69 -3.16 9.17 1.04
N GLY A 70 -2.61 10.21 0.40
CA GLY A 70 -3.01 11.59 0.63
C GLY A 70 -2.91 12.01 2.11
N GLU A 71 -3.44 13.20 2.42
CA GLU A 71 -3.43 13.73 3.79
C GLU A 71 -4.28 12.88 4.75
N GLU A 72 -5.43 12.37 4.28
CA GLU A 72 -6.33 11.57 5.10
C GLU A 72 -5.71 10.22 5.47
N GLY A 73 -5.08 9.53 4.52
CA GLY A 73 -4.40 8.26 4.77
C GLY A 73 -3.22 8.42 5.72
N LEU A 74 -2.44 9.50 5.57
CA LEU A 74 -1.35 9.83 6.48
C LEU A 74 -1.85 10.13 7.89
N ALA A 75 -2.87 10.98 8.04
CA ALA A 75 -3.49 11.29 9.33
C ALA A 75 -4.04 10.02 10.02
N ALA A 76 -4.63 9.10 9.25
CA ALA A 76 -5.11 7.83 9.79
C ALA A 76 -3.98 6.92 10.30
N ILE A 77 -2.80 6.94 9.67
CA ILE A 77 -1.61 6.22 10.14
C ILE A 77 -1.06 6.87 11.41
N GLU A 78 -0.95 8.19 11.44
CA GLU A 78 -0.50 8.93 12.62
C GLU A 78 -1.39 8.65 13.83
N GLU A 79 -2.71 8.68 13.64
CA GLU A 79 -3.68 8.37 14.70
C GLU A 79 -3.55 6.93 15.19
N LEU A 80 -3.39 5.96 14.28
CA LEU A 80 -3.20 4.56 14.66
C LEU A 80 -1.93 4.37 15.50
N LEU A 81 -0.80 4.93 15.05
CA LEU A 81 0.47 4.80 15.76
C LEU A 81 0.47 5.58 17.08
N GLY A 82 -0.17 6.76 17.10
CA GLY A 82 -0.35 7.56 18.31
C GLY A 82 -1.13 6.81 19.40
N ARG A 83 -2.24 6.17 19.03
CA ARG A 83 -3.01 5.32 19.98
C ARG A 83 -2.21 4.11 20.44
N ALA A 84 -1.47 3.47 19.55
CA ALA A 84 -0.64 2.32 19.91
C ALA A 84 0.48 2.70 20.89
N ALA A 85 1.09 3.88 20.71
CA ALA A 85 2.09 4.42 21.62
C ALA A 85 1.49 4.81 22.97
N GLN A 86 0.31 5.45 22.99
CA GLN A 86 -0.43 5.77 24.24
C GLN A 86 -0.81 4.52 25.03
N ALA A 87 -1.08 3.42 24.33
CA ALA A 87 -1.36 2.12 24.93
C ALA A 87 -0.08 1.33 25.30
N GLU A 88 1.11 1.94 25.16
CA GLU A 88 2.41 1.33 25.46
C GLU A 88 2.73 0.05 24.66
N LEU A 89 2.10 -0.13 23.48
CA LEU A 89 2.32 -1.29 22.61
C LEU A 89 3.57 -1.14 21.73
N ILE A 90 3.92 0.11 21.40
CA ILE A 90 5.08 0.48 20.57
C ILE A 90 5.73 1.74 21.15
N PRO A 91 7.02 2.00 20.86
CA PRO A 91 7.62 3.29 21.16
C PRO A 91 6.93 4.41 20.36
N PRO A 92 6.99 5.67 20.85
CA PRO A 92 6.56 6.83 20.06
C PRO A 92 7.21 6.84 18.69
N GLN A 93 6.44 7.23 17.67
CA GLN A 93 6.93 7.32 16.32
C GLN A 93 7.91 8.49 16.20
N GLU A 94 9.13 8.20 15.70
CA GLU A 94 10.18 9.20 15.47
C GLU A 94 10.46 9.36 13.97
N GLY A 95 10.55 10.60 13.50
CA GLY A 95 10.87 10.95 12.11
C GLY A 95 9.65 11.00 11.17
N PRO A 96 9.84 11.10 9.85
CA PRO A 96 8.73 11.10 8.90
C PRO A 96 8.21 9.67 8.63
N LEU A 97 6.89 9.54 8.42
CA LEU A 97 6.24 8.28 8.04
C LEU A 97 6.65 7.81 6.64
N LEU A 98 6.75 8.74 5.69
CA LEU A 98 7.19 8.47 4.33
C LEU A 98 8.66 8.85 4.16
N MET A 99 9.38 8.06 3.36
CA MET A 99 10.71 8.46 2.90
C MET A 99 10.56 9.65 1.97
N ARG A 100 11.35 10.71 2.21
CA ARG A 100 11.40 11.85 1.30
C ARG A 100 12.01 11.40 -0.03
N THR A 101 11.21 11.35 -1.08
CA THR A 101 11.73 11.25 -2.44
C THR A 101 12.18 12.66 -2.84
N ASP A 102 13.48 12.90 -2.94
CA ASP A 102 13.97 14.18 -3.43
C ASP A 102 13.52 14.33 -4.90
N GLY A 103 12.58 15.25 -5.17
CA GLY A 103 12.04 15.47 -6.52
C GLY A 103 10.63 16.03 -6.61
N GLU A 104 10.35 17.13 -5.92
CA GLU A 104 9.57 18.29 -6.43
C GLU A 104 10.24 19.58 -5.93
#